data_AF-A0A452XD40-F1
#
_entry.id   AF-A0A452XD40-F1
#
_cell.length_a   1.000
_cell.length_b   1.000
_cell.length_c   1.000
_cell.angle_alpha   90.00
_cell.angle_beta   90.00
_cell.angle_gamma   90.00
#
_symmetry.space_group_name_H-M   'P 1'
#
loop_
_entity.id
_entity.type
_entity.pdbx_description
1 polymer ?
#
loop_
_entity_poly.entity_id
_entity_poly.type
_entity_poly.pdbx_seq_one_letter_code
_entity_poly.pdbx_strand_id
1 'polypeptide(L)'
;MLEHLCECYFDLSVPILCPVLGSITPLFIPNSSIRPIRLIGLCVSLITFLYPPVPRIQFDPSTAKSQFVESLRWLPYENIHLYMGIDGLSLFF
;
A
#
# COMPACT_ATOMS: atom_id res chain seq x y z
N MET A 1 8.95 11.97 22.44
CA MET A 1 9.56 12.04 21.10
C MET A 1 9.40 10.74 20.29
N LEU A 2 8.78 9.68 20.84
CA LEU A 2 8.42 8.46 20.10
C LEU A 2 6.92 8.40 19.72
N GLU A 3 6.10 9.25 20.34
CA GLU A 3 4.66 9.35 20.12
C GLU A 3 4.29 9.96 18.75
N HIS A 4 5.16 10.81 18.18
CA HIS A 4 4.85 11.51 16.93
C HIS A 4 5.07 10.67 15.66
N LEU A 5 5.72 9.51 15.77
CA LEU A 5 5.76 8.52 14.69
C LEU A 5 4.56 7.55 14.77
N CYS A 6 3.81 7.57 15.87
CA CYS A 6 2.65 6.70 16.11
C CYS A 6 1.38 7.17 15.37
N GLU A 7 1.32 8.46 14.99
CA GLU A 7 0.21 9.00 14.17
C GLU A 7 0.44 8.86 12.66
N CYS A 8 1.46 8.12 12.22
CA CYS A 8 1.45 7.55 10.87
C CYS A 8 0.43 6.41 10.87
N TYR A 9 -0.85 6.73 10.73
CA TYR A 9 -1.89 5.75 10.43
C TYR A 9 -1.41 4.95 9.22
N PHE A 10 -1.23 3.63 9.39
CA PHE A 10 -0.80 2.79 8.30
C PHE A 10 -2.01 2.59 7.38
N ASP A 11 -2.00 3.31 6.25
CA ASP A 11 -3.05 3.24 5.25
C ASP A 11 -2.71 2.18 4.19
N LEU A 12 -3.54 1.15 4.08
CA LEU A 12 -3.41 0.07 3.07
C LEU A 12 -3.58 0.61 1.66
N SER A 13 -4.30 1.71 1.49
CA SER A 13 -4.52 2.33 0.19
C SER A 13 -3.23 2.83 -0.47
N VAL A 14 -2.23 3.25 0.31
CA VAL A 14 -0.97 3.82 -0.21
C VAL A 14 -0.15 2.81 -1.04
N PRO A 15 0.21 1.62 -0.52
CA PRO A 15 0.99 0.64 -1.28
C PRO A 15 0.23 0.07 -2.48
N ILE A 16 -1.11 0.17 -2.49
CA ILE A 16 -1.94 -0.21 -3.65
C ILE A 16 -1.87 0.88 -4.74
N LEU A 17 -1.92 2.16 -4.36
CA LEU A 17 -1.92 3.28 -5.31
C LEU A 17 -0.53 3.61 -5.86
N CYS A 18 0.54 3.44 -5.08
CA CYS A 18 1.93 3.70 -5.50
C CYS A 18 2.32 3.01 -6.83
N PRO A 19 2.16 1.68 -7.00
CA PRO A 19 2.50 0.99 -8.25
C PRO A 19 1.58 1.41 -9.40
N VAL A 20 0.30 1.70 -9.13
CA VAL A 20 -0.64 2.21 -10.14
C VAL A 20 -0.14 3.55 -10.70
N LEU A 21 0.14 4.51 -9.83
CA LEU A 21 0.67 5.83 -10.24
C LEU A 21 2.04 5.70 -10.92
N GLY A 22 2.90 4.82 -10.39
CA GLY A 22 4.21 4.55 -10.98
C GLY A 22 4.16 3.87 -12.35
N SER A 23 3.09 3.13 -12.67
CA SER A 23 2.86 2.57 -14.00
C SER A 23 2.31 3.58 -15.01
N ILE A 24 1.54 4.56 -14.52
CA ILE A 24 0.98 5.63 -15.34
C ILE A 24 2.07 6.66 -15.71
N THR A 25 3.00 6.93 -14.80
CA THR A 25 4.05 7.96 -15.00
C THR A 25 4.91 7.74 -16.27
N PRO A 26 5.37 6.52 -16.58
CA PRO A 26 6.08 6.22 -17.83
C PRO A 26 5.30 6.48 -19.12
N LEU A 27 3.96 6.52 -19.10
CA LEU A 27 3.15 6.73 -20.31
C LEU A 27 3.39 8.11 -20.94
N PHE A 28 3.86 9.08 -20.16
CA PHE A 28 4.20 10.42 -20.63
C PHE A 28 5.63 10.55 -21.15
N ILE A 29 6.43 9.48 -21.07
CA ILE A 29 7.85 9.48 -21.47
C ILE A 29 7.98 8.89 -22.88
N PRO A 30 8.69 9.57 -23.81
CA PRO A 30 8.91 9.03 -25.14
C PRO A 30 9.74 7.74 -25.09
N ASN A 31 9.39 6.77 -25.93
CA ASN A 31 10.00 5.44 -25.95
C ASN A 31 11.51 5.43 -26.30
N SER A 32 12.07 6.57 -26.73
CA SER A 32 13.51 6.70 -26.98
C SER A 32 14.34 6.71 -25.70
N SER A 33 13.76 7.07 -24.55
CA SER A 33 14.47 7.18 -23.28
C SER A 33 14.11 6.03 -22.33
N ILE A 34 14.68 4.85 -22.62
CA ILE A 34 14.47 3.62 -21.82
C ILE A 34 15.05 3.77 -20.39
N ARG A 35 16.13 4.53 -20.22
CA ARG A 35 16.81 4.72 -18.93
C ARG A 35 15.90 5.33 -17.84
N PRO A 36 15.24 6.48 -18.05
CA PRO A 36 14.34 7.04 -17.04
C PRO A 36 13.15 6.14 -16.75
N ILE A 37 12.60 5.44 -17.73
CA ILE A 37 11.48 4.50 -17.52
C ILE A 37 11.90 3.39 -16.54
N ARG A 38 13.09 2.79 -16.75
CA ARG A 38 13.63 1.77 -15.83
C ARG A 38 13.90 2.32 -14.43
N LEU A 39 14.45 3.54 -14.34
CA LEU A 39 14.74 4.17 -13.05
C LEU A 39 13.45 4.46 -12.27
N ILE A 40 12.41 4.97 -12.92
CA ILE A 40 11.12 5.25 -12.30
C ILE A 40 10.48 3.96 -11.78
N GLY A 41 10.45 2.91 -12.61
CA GLY A 41 9.94 1.60 -12.19
C GLY A 41 10.69 1.04 -10.99
N LEU A 42 12.03 1.14 -10.99
CA LEU A 42 12.85 0.73 -9.87
C LEU A 42 12.53 1.52 -8.60
N CYS A 43 12.50 2.86 -8.68
CA CYS A 43 12.18 3.72 -7.55
C CYS A 43 10.80 3.44 -6.96
N VAL A 44 9.77 3.30 -7.81
CA VAL A 44 8.40 2.99 -7.35
C VAL A 44 8.35 1.62 -6.68
N SER A 45 8.98 0.59 -7.26
CA SER A 45 9.01 -0.74 -6.66
C SER A 45 9.73 -0.75 -5.31
N LEU A 46 10.82 0.01 -5.19
CA LEU A 46 11.57 0.15 -3.95
C LEU A 46 10.71 0.84 -2.87
N ILE A 47 10.05 1.95 -3.22
CA ILE A 47 9.16 2.68 -2.29
C ILE A 47 8.03 1.77 -1.82
N THR A 48 7.40 1.03 -2.74
CA THR A 48 6.30 0.11 -2.43
C THR A 48 6.78 -1.03 -1.53
N PHE A 49 8.01 -1.52 -1.71
CA PHE A 49 8.61 -2.55 -0.88
C PHE A 49 9.02 -2.06 0.53
N LEU A 50 9.39 -0.79 0.68
CA LEU A 50 9.78 -0.20 1.96
C LEU A 50 8.59 0.20 2.85
N TYR A 51 7.36 0.15 2.35
CA TYR A 51 6.15 0.56 3.08
C TYR A 51 5.60 -0.52 4.07
N PRO A 52 5.53 -1.82 3.72
CA PRO A 52 5.04 -2.90 4.59
C PRO A 52 5.85 -3.29 5.86
N PRO A 53 7.13 -2.91 6.06
CA PRO A 53 7.83 -3.20 7.31
C PRO A 53 7.18 -2.56 8.55
N VAL A 54 6.52 -1.41 8.38
CA VAL A 54 5.87 -0.65 9.47
C VAL A 54 4.76 -1.45 10.18
N PRO A 55 3.74 -1.99 9.48
CA PRO A 55 2.64 -2.72 10.11
C PRO A 55 3.10 -4.04 10.73
N ARG A 56 4.18 -4.67 10.21
CA ARG A 56 4.72 -5.89 10.81
C ARG A 56 5.19 -5.71 12.25
N ILE A 57 5.68 -4.52 12.61
CA ILE A 57 6.16 -4.21 13.96
C ILE A 57 4.98 -3.90 14.90
N GLN A 58 3.91 -3.31 14.35
CA GLN A 58 2.73 -2.89 15.09
C GLN A 58 1.64 -3.99 15.19
N PHE A 59 1.80 -5.10 14.46
CA PHE A 59 0.81 -6.16 14.42
C PHE A 59 0.75 -6.98 15.72
N ASP A 60 -0.46 -7.18 16.24
CA ASP A 60 -0.71 -8.01 17.43
C ASP A 60 -1.14 -9.44 17.05
N PRO A 61 -0.26 -10.46 17.19
CA PRO A 61 -0.58 -11.84 16.83
C PRO A 61 -1.53 -12.54 17.81
N SER A 62 -1.88 -11.91 18.95
CA SER A 62 -2.78 -12.51 19.94
C SER A 62 -4.25 -12.48 19.52
N THR A 63 -4.58 -11.72 18.46
CA THR A 63 -5.96 -11.55 18.00
C THR A 63 -6.19 -12.23 16.65
N ALA A 64 -7.34 -12.89 16.50
CA ALA A 64 -7.77 -13.49 15.24
C ALA A 64 -8.47 -12.47 14.30
N LYS A 65 -8.45 -11.17 14.64
CA LYS A 65 -9.12 -10.12 13.88
C LYS A 65 -8.16 -9.55 12.84
N SER A 66 -8.69 -9.18 11.67
CA SER A 66 -7.93 -8.38 10.70
C SER A 66 -7.59 -7.01 11.30
N GLN A 67 -6.34 -6.60 11.17
CA GLN A 67 -5.80 -5.33 11.64
C GLN A 67 -5.56 -4.40 10.45
N PHE A 68 -5.38 -3.10 10.72
CA PHE A 68 -5.24 -2.08 9.68
C PHE A 68 -6.39 -2.16 8.67
N VAL A 69 -7.61 -2.08 9.17
CA VAL A 69 -8.80 -2.26 8.34
C VAL A 69 -9.21 -0.94 7.72
N GLU A 70 -9.33 -0.94 6.39
CA GLU A 70 -9.97 0.10 5.61
C GLU A 70 -11.24 -0.44 4.95
N SER A 71 -12.33 0.32 5.05
CA SER A 71 -13.60 -0.01 4.39
C SER A 71 -14.07 1.14 3.53
N LEU A 72 -14.19 0.90 2.22
CA LEU A 72 -14.70 1.87 1.26
C LEU A 72 -16.03 1.38 0.70
N ARG A 73 -17.04 2.26 0.70
CA ARG A 73 -18.34 1.96 0.08
C ARG A 73 -18.19 1.98 -1.44
N TRP A 74 -18.15 0.81 -2.06
CA TRP A 74 -18.09 0.70 -3.52
C TRP A 74 -19.49 0.87 -4.13
N LEU A 75 -20.46 0.08 -3.65
CA LEU A 75 -21.82 0.05 -4.20
C LEU A 75 -22.85 0.15 -3.06
N PRO A 76 -23.27 1.37 -2.69
CA PRO A 76 -24.11 1.57 -1.50
C PRO A 76 -25.49 0.91 -1.60
N TYR A 77 -26.05 0.81 -2.81
CA TYR A 77 -27.39 0.27 -3.04
C TYR A 77 -27.46 -1.26 -2.90
N GLU A 78 -26.38 -1.97 -3.23
CA GLU A 78 -26.24 -3.42 -2.98
C GLU A 78 -25.51 -3.73 -1.67
N ASN A 79 -25.20 -2.70 -0.85
CA ASN A 79 -24.44 -2.84 0.39
C ASN A 79 -23.06 -3.51 0.19
N ILE A 80 -22.40 -3.26 -0.94
CA ILE A 80 -21.07 -3.79 -1.26
C ILE A 80 -19.99 -2.81 -0.80
N HIS A 81 -19.10 -3.30 0.05
CA HIS A 81 -17.96 -2.55 0.58
C HIS A 81 -16.66 -3.23 0.17
N LEU A 82 -15.69 -2.43 -0.26
CA LEU A 82 -14.32 -2.86 -0.40
C LEU A 82 -13.70 -2.86 1.00
N TYR A 83 -13.63 -4.04 1.61
CA TYR A 83 -13.07 -4.24 2.93
C TYR A 83 -11.65 -4.80 2.78
N MET A 84 -10.66 -4.01 3.19
CA MET A 84 -9.24 -4.35 3.11
C MET A 84 -8.67 -4.38 4.52
N GLY A 85 -7.94 -5.42 4.86
CA GLY A 85 -7.30 -5.54 6.16
C GLY A 85 -6.21 -6.60 6.09
N ILE A 86 -5.30 -6.54 7.04
CA ILE A 86 -4.17 -7.46 7.12
C ILE A 86 -4.45 -8.48 8.22
N ASP A 87 -4.33 -9.76 7.89
CA ASP A 87 -4.33 -10.86 8.86
C ASP A 87 -2.92 -11.48 8.98
N GLY A 88 -2.79 -12.45 9.88
CA GLY A 88 -1.50 -13.10 10.14
C GLY A 88 -0.88 -13.80 8.92
N LEU A 89 -1.69 -14.19 7.93
CA LEU A 89 -1.20 -14.78 6.68
C LEU A 89 -0.78 -13.68 5.69
N SER A 90 -1.62 -12.66 5.52
CA SER A 90 -1.41 -11.54 4.60
C SER A 90 -0.18 -10.72 4.94
N LEU A 91 0.32 -10.73 6.19
CA LEU A 91 1.60 -10.11 6.55
C LEU A 91 2.82 -10.68 5.83
N PHE A 92 2.72 -11.91 5.32
CA PHE A 92 3.83 -12.59 4.65
C PHE A 92 3.79 -12.48 3.13
N PHE A 93 2.67 -12.01 2.56
CA PHE A 93 2.44 -11.87 1.13
C PHE A 93 2.44 -10.39 0.73
#